data_AF-A0A4U9HG09-F1
#
_entry.id   AF-A0A4U9HG09-F1
#
_cell.length_a   1.000
_cell.length_b   1.000
_cell.length_c   1.000
_cell.angle_alpha   90.00
_cell.angle_beta   90.00
_cell.angle_gamma   90.00
#
_symmetry.space_group_name_H-M   'P 1'
#
loop_
_entity.id
_entity.type
_entity.pdbx_description
1 polymer ?
#
loop_
_entity_poly.entity_id
_entity_poly.type
_entity_poly.pdbx_seq_one_letter_code
_entity_poly.pdbx_strand_id
1 'polypeptide(L)'
;MRYSYMLICVTVLFFVFSCVLSLSYQDMEQAKAQNITVLTTLANKFSNPLIAYLGPIMAMLAMAKSYLGTSLGVTEGATSLIDGVTRALGKPLSSRTTHRVSALVLFLLTWAATVWNPSALHIIETISGPLIAVILFILRCTRCGPCRRCISTAP
;
A
#
# COMPACT_ATOMS: atom_id res chain seq x y z
N MET A 1 -13.18 9.49 16.05
CA MET A 1 -11.93 8.88 15.54
C MET A 1 -11.41 7.74 16.42
N ARG A 2 -11.33 7.86 17.75
CA ARG A 2 -10.74 6.81 18.62
C ARG A 2 -11.46 5.45 18.54
N TYR A 3 -12.80 5.43 18.50
CA TYR A 3 -13.59 4.20 18.35
C TYR A 3 -13.42 3.53 16.99
N SER A 4 -13.32 4.29 15.90
CA SER A 4 -13.10 3.75 14.55
C SER A 4 -11.79 2.97 14.46
N TYR A 5 -10.70 3.51 15.03
CA TYR A 5 -9.42 2.80 15.08
C TYR A 5 -9.50 1.53 15.94
N MET A 6 -10.20 1.56 17.07
CA MET A 6 -10.39 0.36 17.90
C MET A 6 -11.16 -0.73 17.14
N LEU A 7 -12.23 -0.37 16.43
CA LEU A 7 -13.01 -1.34 15.65
C LEU A 7 -12.18 -1.96 14.51
N ILE A 8 -11.39 -1.15 13.80
CA ILE A 8 -10.51 -1.63 12.73
C ILE A 8 -9.44 -2.58 13.30
N CYS A 9 -8.75 -2.18 14.37
CA CYS A 9 -7.72 -3.03 14.97
C CYS A 9 -8.29 -4.36 15.49
N VAL A 10 -9.42 -4.32 16.20
CA VAL A 10 -10.04 -5.54 16.77
C VAL A 10 -10.48 -6.49 15.66
N THR A 11 -11.14 -6.00 14.61
CA THR A 11 -11.61 -6.85 13.51
C THR A 11 -10.45 -7.45 12.72
N VAL A 12 -9.41 -6.68 12.42
CA VAL A 12 -8.22 -7.18 11.70
C VAL A 12 -7.45 -8.19 12.54
N LEU A 13 -7.19 -7.91 13.82
CA LEU A 13 -6.45 -8.82 14.69
C LEU A 13 -7.22 -10.11 14.98
N PHE A 14 -8.52 -10.02 15.21
CA PHE A 14 -9.36 -11.21 15.39
C PHE A 14 -9.38 -12.09 14.13
N PHE A 15 -9.47 -11.47 12.95
CA PHE A 15 -9.42 -12.19 11.68
C PHE A 15 -8.08 -12.91 11.49
N VAL A 16 -6.95 -12.21 11.70
CA VAL A 16 -5.60 -12.82 11.57
C VAL A 16 -5.43 -13.96 12.57
N PHE A 17 -5.85 -13.78 13.82
CA PHE A 17 -5.76 -14.82 14.84
C PHE A 17 -6.60 -16.06 14.49
N SER A 18 -7.81 -15.85 13.94
CA SER A 18 -8.65 -16.94 13.43
C SER A 18 -7.98 -17.70 12.29
N CYS A 19 -7.32 -17.01 11.35
CA CYS A 19 -6.56 -17.66 10.29
C CYS A 19 -5.36 -18.45 10.81
N VAL A 20 -4.62 -17.93 11.79
CA VAL A 20 -3.45 -18.61 12.38
C VAL A 20 -3.83 -19.84 13.19
N LEU A 21 -4.96 -19.82 13.92
CA LEU A 21 -5.47 -21.01 14.60
C LEU A 21 -5.96 -22.09 13.63
N SER A 22 -6.36 -21.68 12.41
CA SER A 22 -6.95 -22.58 11.42
C SER A 22 -5.93 -23.15 10.41
N LEU A 23 -4.89 -22.40 10.07
CA LEU A 23 -3.81 -22.83 9.16
C LEU A 23 -2.58 -23.25 9.97
N SER A 24 -1.93 -24.35 9.55
CA SER A 24 -0.64 -24.73 10.12
C SER A 24 0.48 -23.88 9.49
N TYR A 25 1.63 -23.79 10.16
CA TYR A 25 2.82 -23.11 9.64
C TYR A 25 3.24 -23.65 8.25
N GLN A 26 3.13 -24.96 8.04
CA GLN A 26 3.44 -25.61 6.77
C GLN A 26 2.53 -25.14 5.62
N ASP A 27 1.24 -24.93 5.89
CA ASP A 27 0.27 -24.42 4.89
C ASP A 27 0.62 -22.99 4.46
N MET A 28 1.15 -22.18 5.38
CA MET A 28 1.54 -20.79 5.14
C MET A 28 2.84 -20.68 4.31
N GLU A 29 3.81 -21.56 4.54
CA GLU A 29 5.04 -21.60 3.73
C GLU A 29 4.75 -22.01 2.28
N GLN A 30 3.88 -23.00 2.07
CA GLN A 30 3.45 -23.40 0.73
C GLN A 30 2.67 -22.27 0.04
N ALA A 31 1.77 -21.59 0.77
CA ALA A 31 1.04 -20.44 0.24
C ALA A 31 1.97 -19.27 -0.15
N LYS A 32 3.03 -19.03 0.64
CA LYS A 32 4.08 -18.04 0.34
C LYS A 32 4.83 -18.42 -0.94
N ALA A 33 5.25 -19.68 -1.08
CA ALA A 33 5.94 -20.15 -2.28
C ALA A 33 5.08 -20.03 -3.54
N GLN A 34 3.77 -20.24 -3.42
CA GLN A 34 2.82 -20.17 -4.52
C GLN A 34 2.19 -18.78 -4.74
N ASN A 35 2.57 -17.75 -3.95
CA ASN A 35 2.04 -16.38 -4.03
C ASN A 35 0.50 -16.30 -4.00
N ILE A 36 -0.16 -17.20 -3.27
CA ILE A 36 -1.63 -17.26 -3.19
C ILE A 36 -2.12 -16.53 -1.95
N THR A 37 -3.35 -15.99 -2.00
CA THR A 37 -3.94 -15.30 -0.84
C THR A 37 -4.27 -16.27 0.28
N VAL A 38 -4.15 -15.82 1.53
CA VAL A 38 -4.50 -16.60 2.74
C VAL A 38 -5.94 -17.13 2.69
N LEU A 39 -6.86 -16.34 2.12
CA LEU A 39 -8.27 -16.72 1.98
C LEU A 39 -8.44 -17.91 1.01
N THR A 40 -7.68 -17.93 -0.09
CA THR A 40 -7.65 -19.07 -1.02
C THR A 40 -7.05 -20.31 -0.37
N THR A 41 -5.99 -20.17 0.43
CA THR A 41 -5.38 -21.30 1.15
C THR A 41 -6.33 -21.89 2.20
N LEU A 42 -7.03 -21.04 2.96
CA LEU A 42 -8.07 -21.46 3.89
C LEU A 42 -9.19 -22.23 3.16
N ALA A 43 -9.65 -21.73 2.01
CA ALA A 43 -10.70 -22.36 1.22
C ALA A 43 -10.32 -23.79 0.77
N ASN A 44 -9.08 -23.97 0.32
CA ASN A 44 -8.57 -25.27 -0.12
C ASN A 44 -8.49 -26.28 1.04
N LYS A 45 -8.09 -25.84 2.23
CA LYS A 45 -8.00 -26.71 3.41
C LYS A 45 -9.35 -27.21 3.92
N PHE A 46 -10.38 -26.36 3.90
CA PHE A 46 -11.74 -26.75 4.30
C PHE A 46 -12.56 -27.38 3.17
N SER A 47 -12.01 -27.46 1.95
CA SER A 47 -12.66 -28.05 0.76
C SER A 47 -14.11 -27.58 0.55
N ASN A 48 -14.42 -26.32 0.90
CA ASN A 48 -15.78 -25.80 0.85
C ASN A 48 -16.00 -24.99 -0.44
N PRO A 49 -16.90 -25.45 -1.35
CA PRO A 49 -17.07 -24.84 -2.67
C PRO A 49 -17.53 -23.38 -2.61
N LEU A 50 -18.27 -22.97 -1.57
CA LEU A 50 -18.69 -21.57 -1.41
C LEU A 50 -17.49 -20.62 -1.24
N ILE A 51 -16.51 -21.02 -0.44
CA ILE A 51 -15.35 -20.18 -0.10
C ILE A 51 -14.36 -20.15 -1.29
N ALA A 52 -14.27 -21.24 -2.05
CA ALA A 52 -13.43 -21.31 -3.25
C ALA A 52 -13.86 -20.28 -4.33
N TYR A 53 -15.16 -20.04 -4.50
CA TYR A 53 -15.66 -19.01 -5.42
C TYR A 53 -15.65 -17.60 -4.80
N LEU A 54 -15.97 -17.48 -3.51
CA LEU A 54 -15.99 -16.17 -2.82
C LEU A 54 -14.59 -15.61 -2.59
N GLY A 55 -13.58 -16.45 -2.41
CA GLY A 55 -12.19 -16.06 -2.14
C GLY A 55 -11.63 -15.10 -3.20
N PRO A 56 -11.62 -15.50 -4.50
CA PRO A 56 -11.20 -14.63 -5.59
C PRO A 56 -12.01 -13.34 -5.71
N ILE A 57 -13.32 -13.39 -5.51
CA ILE A 57 -14.19 -12.20 -5.58
C ILE A 57 -13.81 -11.20 -4.47
N MET A 58 -13.66 -11.68 -3.24
CA MET A 58 -13.24 -10.84 -2.11
C MET A 58 -11.84 -10.28 -2.31
N ALA A 59 -10.92 -11.07 -2.89
CA ALA A 59 -9.59 -10.59 -3.24
C ALA A 59 -9.65 -9.45 -4.27
N MET A 60 -10.45 -9.59 -5.34
CA MET A 60 -10.64 -8.53 -6.33
C MET A 60 -11.24 -7.26 -5.72
N LEU A 61 -12.27 -7.38 -4.88
CA LEU A 61 -12.88 -6.22 -4.20
C LEU A 61 -11.89 -5.51 -3.26
N ALA A 62 -11.12 -6.29 -2.49
CA ALA A 62 -10.10 -5.75 -1.60
C ALA A 62 -8.99 -5.03 -2.37
N MET A 63 -8.51 -5.62 -3.47
CA MET A 63 -7.53 -5.01 -4.37
C MET A 63 -8.06 -3.73 -5.01
N ALA A 64 -9.30 -3.73 -5.53
CA ALA A 64 -9.92 -2.55 -6.13
C ALA A 64 -10.04 -1.40 -5.12
N LYS A 65 -10.49 -1.68 -3.89
CA LYS A 65 -10.57 -0.68 -2.82
C LYS A 65 -9.20 -0.09 -2.48
N SER A 66 -8.18 -0.95 -2.34
CA SER A 66 -6.83 -0.50 -2.05
C SER A 66 -6.26 0.33 -3.20
N TYR A 67 -6.48 -0.11 -4.44
CA TYR A 67 -6.00 0.55 -5.64
C TYR A 67 -6.54 1.97 -5.76
N LEU A 68 -7.83 2.21 -5.50
CA LEU A 68 -8.40 3.56 -5.53
C LEU A 68 -7.75 4.51 -4.53
N GLY A 69 -7.47 4.04 -3.32
CA GLY A 69 -6.79 4.87 -2.31
C GLY A 69 -5.36 5.22 -2.72
N THR A 70 -4.61 4.24 -3.23
CA THR A 70 -3.21 4.45 -3.66
C THR A 70 -3.12 5.27 -4.94
N SER A 71 -4.01 5.05 -5.91
CA SER A 71 -3.98 5.78 -7.19
C SER A 71 -4.29 7.26 -7.01
N LEU A 72 -5.26 7.60 -6.15
CA LEU A 72 -5.52 8.99 -5.76
C LEU A 72 -4.30 9.62 -5.09
N GLY A 73 -3.72 8.94 -4.08
CA GLY A 73 -2.53 9.44 -3.38
C GLY A 73 -1.30 9.61 -4.29
N VAL A 74 -1.07 8.69 -5.23
CA VAL A 74 0.02 8.79 -6.21
C VAL A 74 -0.24 9.94 -7.19
N THR A 75 -1.48 10.10 -7.65
CA THR A 75 -1.83 11.17 -8.59
C THR A 75 -1.65 12.55 -7.95
N GLU A 76 -2.11 12.72 -6.72
CA GLU A 76 -1.93 13.96 -5.94
C GLU A 76 -0.45 14.21 -5.63
N GLY A 77 0.27 13.18 -5.18
CA GLY A 77 1.71 13.28 -4.88
C GLY A 77 2.54 13.63 -6.11
N ALA A 78 2.30 12.95 -7.24
CA ALA A 78 3.00 13.22 -8.50
C ALA A 78 2.69 14.62 -9.03
N THR A 79 1.42 15.05 -8.98
CA THR A 79 1.03 16.40 -9.40
C THR A 79 1.73 17.47 -8.55
N SER A 80 1.75 17.29 -7.23
CA SER A 80 2.42 18.21 -6.30
C SER A 80 3.94 18.25 -6.51
N LEU A 81 4.57 17.12 -6.80
CA LEU A 81 6.00 17.03 -7.12
C LEU A 81 6.33 17.74 -8.43
N ILE A 82 5.56 17.47 -9.48
CA ILE A 82 5.76 18.06 -10.81
C ILE A 82 5.59 19.57 -10.75
N ASP A 83 4.56 20.06 -10.06
CA ASP A 83 4.32 21.51 -9.89
C ASP A 83 5.42 22.17 -9.05
N GLY A 84 5.91 21.50 -7.99
CA GLY A 84 7.03 21.99 -7.18
C GLY A 84 8.33 22.12 -7.99
N VAL A 85 8.66 21.11 -8.80
CA VAL A 85 9.86 21.09 -9.65
C VAL A 85 9.77 22.11 -10.79
N THR A 86 8.61 22.22 -11.44
CA THR A 86 8.41 23.17 -12.54
C THR A 86 8.39 24.62 -12.09
N ARG A 87 7.89 24.90 -10.87
CA ARG A 87 7.99 26.21 -10.25
C ARG A 87 9.43 26.59 -9.91
N ALA A 88 10.25 25.63 -9.48
CA ALA A 88 11.68 25.84 -9.26
C ALA A 88 12.46 26.09 -10.57
N LEU A 89 11.98 25.53 -11.69
CA LEU A 89 12.57 25.70 -13.04
C LEU A 89 11.97 26.87 -13.84
N GLY A 90 11.02 27.63 -13.29
CA GLY A 90 10.45 28.83 -13.90
C GLY A 90 9.51 28.59 -15.10
N LYS A 91 9.10 27.35 -15.38
CA LYS A 91 8.19 26.99 -16.49
C LYS A 91 6.96 26.27 -15.95
N PRO A 92 5.85 26.96 -15.64
CA PRO A 92 4.65 26.31 -15.14
C PRO A 92 4.06 25.39 -16.22
N LEU A 93 3.93 24.09 -15.91
CA LEU A 93 3.27 23.13 -16.78
C LEU A 93 1.74 23.24 -16.67
N SER A 94 1.04 22.95 -17.77
CA SER A 94 -0.42 22.91 -17.78
C SER A 94 -0.93 21.72 -16.95
N SER A 95 -1.94 21.97 -16.10
CA SER A 95 -2.61 20.96 -15.25
C SER A 95 -3.04 19.70 -16.01
N ARG A 96 -3.43 19.82 -17.29
CA ARG A 96 -3.80 18.67 -18.14
C ARG A 96 -2.63 17.74 -18.46
N THR A 97 -1.42 18.29 -18.60
CA THR A 97 -0.21 17.52 -18.88
C THR A 97 0.24 16.81 -17.61
N THR A 98 0.18 17.48 -16.45
CA THR A 98 0.55 16.90 -15.16
C THR A 98 -0.31 15.68 -14.80
N HIS A 99 -1.63 15.74 -15.00
CA HIS A 99 -2.52 14.59 -14.82
C HIS A 99 -2.25 13.44 -15.80
N ARG A 100 -1.87 13.75 -17.04
CA ARG A 100 -1.49 12.72 -18.02
C ARG A 100 -0.19 12.04 -17.63
N VAL A 101 0.80 12.80 -17.18
CA VAL A 101 2.09 12.27 -16.71
C VAL A 101 1.90 11.38 -15.50
N SER A 102 1.11 11.78 -14.50
CA SER A 102 0.87 10.96 -13.31
C SER A 102 0.14 9.65 -13.63
N ALA A 103 -0.85 9.67 -14.52
CA ALA A 103 -1.51 8.45 -15.00
C ALA A 103 -0.53 7.52 -15.76
N LEU A 104 0.35 8.10 -16.58
CA LEU A 104 1.36 7.36 -17.34
C LEU A 104 2.41 6.73 -16.41
N VAL A 105 2.83 7.44 -15.37
CA VAL A 105 3.72 6.92 -14.31
C VAL A 105 3.06 5.74 -13.58
N LEU A 106 1.79 5.87 -13.18
CA LEU A 106 1.06 4.78 -12.52
C LEU A 106 0.96 3.54 -13.42
N PHE A 107 0.67 3.74 -14.71
CA PHE A 107 0.59 2.67 -15.70
C PHE A 107 1.93 1.98 -15.90
N LEU A 108 3.02 2.73 -16.11
CA LEU A 108 4.35 2.17 -16.30
C LEU A 108 4.85 1.40 -15.08
N LEU A 109 4.62 1.92 -13.87
CA LEU A 109 4.97 1.23 -12.63
C LEU A 109 4.20 -0.09 -12.49
N THR A 110 2.90 -0.08 -12.78
CA THR A 110 2.06 -1.28 -12.71
C THR A 110 2.47 -2.30 -13.78
N TRP A 111 2.75 -1.85 -15.00
CA TRP A 111 3.23 -2.69 -16.09
C TRP A 111 4.60 -3.30 -15.81
N ALA A 112 5.55 -2.52 -15.29
CA ALA A 112 6.85 -3.05 -14.90
C ALA A 112 6.71 -4.11 -13.79
N ALA A 113 5.86 -3.86 -12.79
CA ALA A 113 5.59 -4.82 -11.73
C ALA A 113 4.96 -6.12 -12.24
N THR A 114 4.06 -6.07 -13.22
CA THR A 114 3.45 -7.29 -13.78
C THR A 114 4.42 -8.10 -14.62
N VAL A 115 5.32 -7.44 -15.38
CA VAL A 115 6.35 -8.12 -16.18
C VAL A 115 7.39 -8.81 -15.30
N TRP A 116 7.79 -8.19 -14.19
CA TRP A 116 8.80 -8.76 -13.31
C TRP A 116 8.28 -9.89 -12.40
N ASN A 117 6.96 -10.02 -12.26
CA ASN A 117 6.25 -10.94 -11.36
C ASN A 117 6.93 -11.14 -9.98
N PRO A 118 7.28 -10.05 -9.26
CA PRO A 118 7.88 -10.16 -7.94
C PRO A 118 6.82 -10.61 -6.93
N SER A 119 7.21 -11.44 -5.97
CA SER A 119 6.35 -11.81 -4.85
C SER A 119 5.87 -10.56 -4.10
N ALA A 120 4.55 -10.37 -3.99
CA ALA A 120 3.97 -9.23 -3.28
C ALA A 120 4.46 -9.14 -1.82
N LEU A 121 4.66 -10.29 -1.17
CA LEU A 121 5.18 -10.38 0.19
C LEU A 121 6.59 -9.80 0.32
N HIS A 122 7.46 -10.08 -0.66
CA HIS A 122 8.83 -9.59 -0.68
C HIS A 122 8.87 -8.07 -0.84
N ILE A 123 8.05 -7.50 -1.73
CA ILE A 123 7.95 -6.04 -1.91
C ILE A 123 7.50 -5.34 -0.62
N ILE A 124 6.52 -5.91 0.09
CA ILE A 124 6.01 -5.33 1.32
C ILE A 124 7.12 -5.32 2.38
N GLU A 125 7.85 -6.42 2.53
CA GLU A 125 8.94 -6.52 3.51
C GLU A 125 10.11 -5.60 3.17
N THR A 126 10.61 -5.64 1.93
CA THR A 126 11.87 -4.95 1.57
C THR A 126 11.69 -3.47 1.29
N ILE A 127 10.56 -3.05 0.72
CA ILE A 127 10.35 -1.65 0.32
C ILE A 127 9.41 -0.96 1.29
N SER A 128 8.23 -1.53 1.57
CA SER A 128 7.21 -0.82 2.35
C SER A 128 7.58 -0.68 3.83
N GLY A 129 8.22 -1.69 4.43
CA GLY A 129 8.68 -1.65 5.83
C GLY A 129 9.63 -0.48 6.11
N PRO A 130 10.77 -0.39 5.41
CA PRO A 130 11.70 0.73 5.57
C PRO A 130 11.06 2.08 5.22
N LEU A 131 10.25 2.14 4.16
CA LEU A 131 9.62 3.38 3.71
C LEU A 131 8.63 3.92 4.75
N ILE A 132 7.81 3.07 5.35
CA ILE A 132 6.90 3.46 6.46
C ILE A 132 7.72 3.93 7.67
N ALA A 133 8.81 3.23 8.02
CA ALA A 133 9.67 3.63 9.13
C ALA A 133 10.27 5.03 8.91
N VAL A 134 10.79 5.32 7.72
CA VAL A 134 11.33 6.64 7.35
C VAL A 134 10.25 7.73 7.41
N ILE A 135 9.06 7.48 6.86
CA ILE A 135 7.95 8.46 6.89
C ILE A 135 7.52 8.74 8.33
N LEU A 136 7.36 7.71 9.17
CA LEU A 136 7.00 7.87 10.58
C LEU A 136 8.06 8.65 11.36
N PHE A 137 9.34 8.44 11.05
CA PHE A 137 10.44 9.19 11.66
C PHE A 137 10.40 10.66 11.24
N ILE A 138 10.28 10.95 9.95
CA ILE A 138 10.20 12.33 9.42
C ILE A 138 8.97 13.06 9.97
N LEU A 139 7.81 12.41 10.01
CA LEU A 139 6.57 12.99 10.55
C LEU A 139 6.70 13.31 12.04
N ARG A 140 7.35 12.43 12.81
CA ARG A 140 7.62 12.69 14.24
C ARG A 140 8.61 13.84 14.42
N CYS A 141 9.67 13.90 13.61
CA CYS A 141 10.67 14.96 13.66
C CYS A 141 10.08 16.34 13.30
N THR A 142 9.27 16.42 12.26
CA THR A 142 8.65 17.69 11.80
C THR A 142 7.55 18.20 12.73
N ARG A 143 6.87 17.31 13.49
CA ARG A 143 5.88 17.70 14.52
C ARG A 143 6.48 18.01 15.90
N CYS A 144 7.73 17.68 16.18
CA CYS A 144 8.40 18.14 17.39
C CYS A 144 8.87 19.60 17.20
N GLY A 145 8.33 20.50 18.03
CA GLY A 145 8.55 21.95 18.00
C GLY A 145 9.98 22.50 17.98
N PRO A 146 11.06 21.80 18.38
CA PRO A 146 12.42 22.36 18.29
C PRO A 146 12.88 22.57 16.83
N CYS A 147 12.39 21.79 15.88
CA CYS A 147 12.88 21.80 14.49
C CYS A 147 12.23 22.90 13.63
N ARG A 148 11.01 23.37 13.98
CA ARG A 148 10.39 24.54 13.32
C ARG A 148 11.16 25.84 13.55
N ARG A 149 11.93 25.92 14.64
CA ARG A 149 12.72 27.11 14.98
C ARG A 149 14.11 27.11 14.32
N CYS A 150 14.68 25.94 14.05
CA CYS A 150 15.99 25.83 13.40
C CYS A 150 15.95 26.10 11.88
N ILE A 151 14.82 25.82 11.22
CA ILE A 151 14.66 26.07 9.77
C ILE A 151 14.34 27.54 9.44
N SER A 152 13.87 28.31 10.42
CA SER A 152 13.60 29.76 10.27
C SER A 152 14.84 30.64 10.53
N THR A 153 15.95 30.06 10.97
CA THR A 153 17.19 30.76 11.34
C THR A 153 18.40 30.30 10.52
N ALA A 154 18.19 29.54 9.44
CA ALA A 154 19.25 29.32 8.46
C ALA A 154 19.32 30.58 7.56
N PRO A 155 20.48 31.27 7.50
CA PRO A 155 20.65 32.49 6.70
C PRO A 155 20.51 32.24 5.19
#